data_AF-A0A1F9TCG3-F1
#
_entry.id   AF-A0A1F9TCG3-F1
#
_cell.length_a   1.000
_cell.length_b   1.000
_cell.length_c   1.000
_cell.angle_alpha   90.00
_cell.angle_beta   90.00
_cell.angle_gamma   90.00
#
_symmetry.space_group_name_H-M   'P 1'
#
loop_
_entity.id
_entity.type
_entity.pdbx_description
1 polymer ?
#
loop_
_entity_poly.entity_id
_entity_poly.type
_entity_poly.pdbx_seq_one_letter_code
_entity_poly.pdbx_strand_id
1 'polypeptide(L)'
;MQGVRAAQLTNLPQIDLPLPAAARADERAAPAYAAYQVNGVEVVVPHIGNGYNLLAVLRAGENYDAKLRAAFGAAAGARAVPVQPQSKAELELAAANPGAAIVSLNAFLPVNAAALFNREPNFGGPNCFNAALTAAGLMEPRKLRHVGNPEADQLLSMYFKKTPATSLKPGDVLVLNGGDHGVYYLGGGLIFHKKSYLKHHLYRIAKLEKAYYPEPNEWKPGPFDGGSPFNNAEEIRQTEAWRPTGATYGYGQASADENAKVNTILFLTEQIEKQAPNWAFAKNMGYFTERLMENLVDGWSALGKSPNPVLRAYYTRLASFRDQANQSIETELLSSPHAQGNAYEILKGVWLPRNDYSRSLVSQLLAIYGKDPAGVEKTLDAIGAKFEGSPLEQIKAAD
;
A
#
# COMPACT_ATOMS: atom_id res chain seq x y z
N MET A 1 -17.63 -25.86 63.13
CA MET A 1 -17.23 -25.11 61.93
C MET A 1 -15.75 -24.80 62.03
N GLN A 2 -14.93 -25.55 61.30
CA GLN A 2 -13.47 -25.37 61.26
C GLN A 2 -13.07 -24.97 59.84
N GLY A 3 -12.42 -23.82 59.73
CA GLY A 3 -11.94 -23.25 58.47
C GLY A 3 -10.77 -24.05 57.91
N VAL A 4 -10.78 -24.27 56.60
CA VAL A 4 -9.67 -24.85 55.85
C VAL A 4 -8.51 -23.85 55.88
N ARG A 5 -7.39 -24.28 56.48
CA ARG A 5 -6.15 -23.51 56.60
C ARG A 5 -5.42 -23.45 55.26
N ALA A 6 -4.74 -22.33 55.02
CA ALA A 6 -3.95 -21.99 53.82
C ALA A 6 -2.68 -22.86 53.59
N ALA A 7 -2.70 -24.14 53.97
CA ALA A 7 -1.56 -25.06 53.89
C ALA A 7 -1.72 -26.17 52.85
N GLN A 8 -2.74 -26.12 51.98
CA GLN A 8 -3.01 -27.12 50.93
C GLN A 8 -2.63 -26.67 49.50
N LEU A 9 -1.79 -25.64 49.35
CA LEU A 9 -1.32 -25.13 48.05
C LEU A 9 0.16 -25.45 47.75
N THR A 10 0.74 -26.49 48.34
CA THR A 10 2.18 -26.80 48.17
C THR A 10 2.52 -27.85 47.11
N ASN A 11 1.55 -28.33 46.32
CA ASN A 11 1.81 -29.24 45.20
C ASN A 11 1.25 -28.68 43.88
N LEU A 12 1.76 -27.52 43.45
CA LEU A 12 1.67 -27.15 42.05
C LEU A 12 2.74 -27.95 41.28
N PRO A 13 2.40 -28.60 40.15
CA PRO A 13 3.41 -29.25 39.32
C PRO A 13 4.46 -28.21 38.93
N GLN A 14 5.71 -28.49 39.25
CA GLN A 14 6.85 -27.66 38.87
C GLN A 14 7.01 -27.79 37.36
N ILE A 15 6.40 -26.86 36.62
CA ILE A 15 6.63 -26.73 35.18
C ILE A 15 8.01 -26.10 35.04
N ASP A 16 9.03 -26.92 34.82
CA ASP A 16 10.33 -26.45 34.35
C ASP A 16 10.15 -25.92 32.93
N LEU A 17 9.79 -24.64 32.84
CA LEU A 17 9.89 -23.90 31.59
C LEU A 17 11.39 -23.84 31.26
N PRO A 18 11.85 -24.44 30.15
CA PRO A 18 13.24 -24.30 29.76
C PRO A 18 13.53 -22.81 29.58
N LEU A 19 14.40 -22.27 30.44
CA LEU A 19 14.91 -20.92 30.26
C LEU A 19 15.58 -20.87 28.88
N PRO A 20 15.28 -19.85 28.05
CA PRO A 20 15.95 -19.70 26.77
C PRO A 20 17.46 -19.74 27.03
N ALA A 21 18.14 -20.67 26.35
CA ALA A 21 19.58 -20.83 26.47
C ALA A 21 20.23 -19.45 26.33
N ALA A 22 21.09 -19.09 27.30
CA ALA A 22 21.85 -17.85 27.22
C ALA A 22 22.49 -17.76 25.84
N ALA A 23 22.20 -16.66 25.13
CA ALA A 23 22.63 -16.45 23.76
C ALA A 23 24.14 -16.72 23.65
N ARG A 24 24.52 -17.58 22.72
CA ARG A 24 25.93 -17.87 22.42
C ARG A 24 26.61 -16.55 22.05
N ALA A 25 27.72 -16.24 22.71
CA ALA A 25 28.48 -14.99 22.59
C ALA A 25 29.14 -14.75 21.21
N ASP A 26 28.88 -15.59 20.21
CA ASP A 26 29.49 -15.52 18.87
C ASP A 26 28.49 -15.27 17.72
N GLU A 27 27.20 -15.09 18.00
CA GLU A 27 26.29 -14.53 17.00
C GLU A 27 26.47 -13.01 16.99
N ARG A 28 27.40 -12.50 16.18
CA ARG A 28 27.36 -11.08 15.79
C ARG A 28 25.94 -10.81 15.28
N ALA A 29 25.20 -9.98 16.01
CA ALA A 29 23.87 -9.56 15.60
C ALA A 29 23.92 -9.16 14.12
N ALA A 30 22.98 -9.66 13.33
CA ALA A 30 22.92 -9.34 11.91
C ALA A 30 22.97 -7.81 11.74
N PRO A 31 23.76 -7.29 10.78
CA PRO A 31 23.90 -5.85 10.59
C PRO A 31 22.53 -5.22 10.39
N ALA A 32 22.34 -3.99 10.87
CA ALA A 32 21.06 -3.29 10.79
C ALA A 32 20.71 -2.82 9.36
N TYR A 33 21.51 -3.18 8.36
CA TYR A 33 21.41 -2.80 6.97
C TYR A 33 21.96 -3.87 6.01
N ALA A 34 21.54 -3.79 4.74
CA ALA A 34 22.17 -4.47 3.63
C ALA A 34 23.05 -3.49 2.83
N ALA A 35 24.13 -3.99 2.23
CA ALA A 35 25.00 -3.22 1.35
C ALA A 35 24.98 -3.81 -0.08
N TYR A 36 24.85 -2.93 -1.07
CA TYR A 36 24.73 -3.29 -2.48
C TYR A 36 25.69 -2.46 -3.34
N GLN A 37 26.41 -3.12 -4.24
CA GLN A 37 27.26 -2.43 -5.20
C GLN A 37 26.42 -1.89 -6.36
N VAL A 38 26.40 -0.56 -6.52
CA VAL A 38 25.67 0.17 -7.57
C VAL A 38 26.65 1.06 -8.31
N ASN A 39 26.98 0.70 -9.55
CA ASN A 39 27.91 1.45 -10.40
C ASN A 39 29.25 1.79 -9.70
N GLY A 40 29.78 0.84 -8.92
CA GLY A 40 31.02 0.98 -8.16
C GLY A 40 30.91 1.84 -6.90
N VAL A 41 29.69 2.07 -6.40
CA VAL A 41 29.41 2.72 -5.10
C VAL A 41 28.69 1.72 -4.21
N GLU A 42 29.11 1.60 -2.96
CA GLU A 42 28.41 0.80 -1.97
C GLU A 42 27.20 1.57 -1.43
N VAL A 43 26.01 1.17 -1.87
CA VAL A 43 24.73 1.71 -1.43
C VAL A 43 24.20 0.87 -0.28
N VAL A 44 23.95 1.52 0.84
CA VAL A 44 23.50 0.88 2.09
C VAL A 44 22.00 1.11 2.27
N VAL A 45 21.25 0.03 2.42
CA VAL A 45 19.81 0.01 2.62
C VAL A 45 19.51 -0.45 4.05
N PRO A 46 19.07 0.43 4.96
CA PRO A 46 18.64 0.04 6.31
C PRO A 46 17.55 -1.02 6.26
N HIS A 47 17.63 -2.03 7.14
CA HIS A 47 16.53 -2.98 7.35
C HIS A 47 15.30 -2.31 7.98
N ILE A 48 14.20 -3.05 8.04
CA ILE A 48 12.95 -2.58 8.66
C ILE A 48 13.24 -2.10 10.09
N GLY A 49 12.76 -0.89 10.41
CA GLY A 49 12.93 -0.26 11.73
C GLY A 49 14.30 0.39 12.00
N ASN A 50 15.26 0.31 11.07
CA ASN A 50 16.66 0.71 11.34
C ASN A 50 17.12 2.02 10.68
N GLY A 51 16.23 2.77 10.02
CA GLY A 51 16.53 4.10 9.46
C GLY A 51 15.75 4.42 8.18
N TYR A 52 15.60 5.70 7.83
CA TYR A 52 14.75 6.16 6.73
C TYR A 52 15.52 6.70 5.51
N ASN A 53 16.85 6.64 5.57
CA ASN A 53 17.73 7.14 4.52
C ASN A 53 18.30 5.96 3.73
N LEU A 54 18.31 6.07 2.41
CA LEU A 54 19.27 5.31 1.61
C LEU A 54 20.65 5.91 1.91
N LEU A 55 21.65 5.09 2.21
CA LEU A 55 22.92 5.55 2.78
C LEU A 55 24.11 5.22 1.88
N ALA A 56 25.20 5.94 2.07
CA ALA A 56 26.54 5.54 1.68
C ALA A 56 27.56 6.12 2.66
N VAL A 57 28.79 5.60 2.57
CA VAL A 57 29.97 6.12 3.27
C VAL A 57 30.78 6.95 2.30
N LEU A 58 31.13 8.17 2.68
CA LEU A 58 31.96 9.08 1.90
C LEU A 58 33.29 9.32 2.62
N ARG A 59 34.39 8.82 2.07
CA ARG A 59 35.74 9.08 2.59
C ARG A 59 36.30 10.37 2.00
N ALA A 60 37.33 10.92 2.64
CA ALA A 60 37.98 12.14 2.20
C ALA A 60 38.46 12.02 0.73
N GLY A 61 38.09 13.01 -0.10
CA GLY A 61 38.45 13.06 -1.51
C GLY A 61 37.55 12.25 -2.45
N GLU A 62 36.57 11.50 -1.93
CA GLU A 62 35.61 10.76 -2.75
C GLU A 62 34.44 11.67 -3.20
N ASN A 63 33.90 11.41 -4.39
CA ASN A 63 32.64 12.01 -4.86
C ASN A 63 31.90 11.00 -5.73
N TYR A 64 30.67 10.67 -5.32
CA TYR A 64 29.85 9.65 -5.96
C TYR A 64 28.68 10.21 -6.79
N ASP A 65 28.45 11.53 -6.74
CA ASP A 65 27.23 12.15 -7.27
C ASP A 65 27.02 11.83 -8.75
N ALA A 66 28.06 11.90 -9.58
CA ALA A 66 27.94 11.59 -11.01
C ALA A 66 27.59 10.12 -11.27
N LYS A 67 28.22 9.18 -10.54
CA LYS A 67 27.97 7.74 -10.68
C LYS A 67 26.56 7.38 -10.22
N LEU A 68 26.11 7.97 -9.11
CA LEU A 68 24.79 7.76 -8.53
C LEU A 68 23.69 8.41 -9.39
N ARG A 69 23.90 9.62 -9.93
CA ARG A 69 22.98 10.22 -10.91
C ARG A 69 22.80 9.34 -12.14
N ALA A 70 23.90 8.83 -12.69
CA ALA A 70 23.85 7.93 -13.84
C ALA A 70 23.13 6.60 -13.50
N ALA A 71 23.39 6.03 -12.32
CA ALA A 71 22.81 4.77 -11.91
C ALA A 71 21.30 4.86 -11.60
N PHE A 72 20.87 5.92 -10.92
CA PHE A 72 19.47 6.12 -10.51
C PHE A 72 18.64 6.97 -11.48
N GLY A 73 19.24 7.47 -12.58
CA GLY A 73 18.57 8.39 -13.49
C GLY A 73 18.15 9.71 -12.80
N ALA A 74 18.90 10.14 -11.78
CA ALA A 74 18.52 11.27 -10.94
C ALA A 74 18.77 12.63 -11.61
N ALA A 75 18.08 13.67 -11.13
CA ALA A 75 18.23 15.03 -11.63
C ALA A 75 19.68 15.53 -11.52
N ALA A 76 20.09 16.43 -12.43
CA ALA A 76 21.45 16.97 -12.47
C ALA A 76 21.90 17.64 -11.15
N GLY A 77 20.96 18.17 -10.37
CA GLY A 77 21.21 18.80 -9.06
C GLY A 77 21.27 17.82 -7.88
N ALA A 78 20.97 16.53 -8.06
CA ALA A 78 21.02 15.55 -6.98
C ALA A 78 22.46 15.36 -6.47
N ARG A 79 22.61 15.38 -5.14
CA ARG A 79 23.88 15.25 -4.42
C ARG A 79 23.69 14.47 -3.13
N ALA A 80 24.73 13.76 -2.71
CA ALA A 80 24.75 13.13 -1.40
C ALA A 80 24.74 14.20 -0.30
N VAL A 81 23.94 14.00 0.74
CA VAL A 81 23.78 14.97 1.84
C VAL A 81 24.33 14.37 3.13
N PRO A 82 25.27 15.01 3.84
CA PRO A 82 25.74 14.52 5.14
C PRO A 82 24.60 14.30 6.12
N VAL A 83 24.65 13.18 6.84
CA VAL A 83 23.70 12.82 7.88
C VAL A 83 24.44 12.80 9.20
N GLN A 84 23.84 13.40 10.24
CA GLN A 84 24.24 13.15 11.61
C GLN A 84 23.64 11.80 12.02
N PRO A 85 24.45 10.76 12.31
CA PRO A 85 23.92 9.43 12.61
C PRO A 85 22.97 9.44 13.81
N GLN A 86 21.76 8.92 13.61
CA GLN A 86 20.73 8.82 14.65
C GLN A 86 20.08 7.44 14.68
N SER A 87 19.85 6.83 13.51
CA SER A 87 19.24 5.51 13.42
C SER A 87 20.26 4.40 13.70
N LYS A 88 19.77 3.20 14.04
CA LYS A 88 20.65 2.03 14.29
C LYS A 88 21.59 1.74 13.11
N ALA A 89 21.07 1.75 11.87
CA ALA A 89 21.91 1.53 10.69
C ALA A 89 22.95 2.62 10.47
N GLU A 90 22.60 3.90 10.70
CA GLU A 90 23.52 5.02 10.55
C GLU A 90 24.64 4.95 11.60
N LEU A 91 24.31 4.64 12.85
CA LEU A 91 25.25 4.48 13.96
C LEU A 91 26.20 3.31 13.73
N GLU A 92 25.69 2.15 13.31
CA GLU A 92 26.51 0.99 12.97
C GLU A 92 27.44 1.27 11.78
N LEU A 93 26.94 1.94 10.74
CA LEU A 93 27.74 2.28 9.56
C LEU A 93 28.85 3.29 9.89
N ALA A 94 28.56 4.27 10.75
CA ALA A 94 29.54 5.24 11.24
C ALA A 94 30.62 4.57 12.10
N ALA A 95 30.24 3.67 13.01
CA ALA A 95 31.18 2.94 13.84
C ALA A 95 32.12 2.03 13.01
N ALA A 96 31.60 1.43 11.93
CA ALA A 96 32.39 0.61 11.02
C ALA A 96 33.35 1.41 10.13
N ASN A 97 33.15 2.74 9.98
CA ASN A 97 33.91 3.60 9.08
C ASN A 97 34.39 4.87 9.79
N PRO A 98 35.30 4.76 10.78
CA PRO A 98 35.79 5.92 11.53
C PRO A 98 36.46 6.93 10.60
N GLY A 99 36.13 8.21 10.77
CA GLY A 99 36.68 9.32 9.98
C GLY A 99 36.05 9.52 8.60
N ALA A 100 35.11 8.67 8.19
CA ALA A 100 34.29 8.89 7.00
C ALA A 100 32.98 9.59 7.34
N ALA A 101 32.41 10.32 6.38
CA ALA A 101 31.08 10.90 6.52
C ALA A 101 30.01 9.88 6.11
N ILE A 102 28.93 9.79 6.88
CA ILE A 102 27.72 9.08 6.46
C ILE A 102 26.84 10.06 5.70
N VAL A 103 26.39 9.66 4.50
CA VAL A 103 25.59 10.52 3.62
C VAL A 103 24.27 9.85 3.25
N SER A 104 23.20 10.64 3.18
CA SER A 104 21.93 10.26 2.60
C SER A 104 21.98 10.39 1.08
N LEU A 105 21.46 9.36 0.43
CA LEU A 105 21.28 9.26 -1.01
C LEU A 105 19.83 9.51 -1.44
N ASN A 106 18.95 9.93 -0.52
CA ASN A 106 17.53 10.14 -0.83
C ASN A 106 17.31 11.17 -1.95
N ALA A 107 18.22 12.13 -2.14
CA ALA A 107 18.15 13.11 -3.23
C ALA A 107 18.34 12.47 -4.63
N PHE A 108 18.86 11.24 -4.73
CA PHE A 108 18.97 10.51 -5.99
C PHE A 108 17.74 9.65 -6.30
N LEU A 109 16.84 9.46 -5.32
CA LEU A 109 15.61 8.71 -5.50
C LEU A 109 14.52 9.61 -6.10
N PRO A 110 13.48 9.03 -6.74
CA PRO A 110 12.24 9.75 -6.98
C PRO A 110 11.72 10.34 -5.66
N VAL A 111 11.33 11.62 -5.66
CA VAL A 111 10.91 12.35 -4.45
C VAL A 111 9.83 11.57 -3.67
N ASN A 112 8.89 10.98 -4.38
CA ASN A 112 7.80 10.20 -3.80
C ASN A 112 8.26 8.87 -3.17
N ALA A 113 9.28 8.22 -3.74
CA ALA A 113 9.86 7.00 -3.16
C ALA A 113 10.66 7.35 -1.89
N ALA A 114 11.46 8.42 -1.91
CA ALA A 114 12.19 8.91 -0.75
C ALA A 114 11.26 9.29 0.42
N ALA A 115 10.08 9.86 0.10
CA ALA A 115 9.09 10.23 1.10
C ALA A 115 8.45 9.04 1.84
N LEU A 116 8.48 7.84 1.24
CA LEU A 116 7.80 6.64 1.75
C LEU A 116 8.76 5.55 2.22
N PHE A 117 10.01 5.56 1.76
CA PHE A 117 10.98 4.51 2.03
C PHE A 117 11.17 4.25 3.53
N ASN A 118 10.99 2.98 3.92
CA ASN A 118 11.13 2.43 5.25
C ASN A 118 10.30 3.12 6.35
N ARG A 119 9.25 3.86 5.96
CA ARG A 119 8.34 4.49 6.91
C ARG A 119 7.12 3.59 7.10
N GLU A 120 6.69 3.47 8.34
CA GLU A 120 5.47 2.74 8.69
C GLU A 120 4.25 3.45 8.10
N PRO A 121 3.45 2.81 7.21
CA PRO A 121 2.07 3.22 7.06
C PRO A 121 1.35 2.81 8.34
N ASN A 122 0.61 3.72 8.97
CA ASN A 122 -0.05 3.48 10.27
C ASN A 122 -1.14 2.38 10.23
N PHE A 123 -1.47 1.80 9.08
CA PHE A 123 -2.36 0.63 8.96
C PHE A 123 -2.13 -0.17 7.65
N GLY A 124 -2.80 -1.32 7.51
CA GLY A 124 -2.74 -2.24 6.37
C GLY A 124 -3.25 -1.63 5.05
N GLY A 125 -2.31 -1.37 4.15
CA GLY A 125 -2.45 -0.86 2.77
C GLY A 125 -1.31 0.15 2.49
N PRO A 126 -1.15 0.76 1.31
CA PRO A 126 -1.55 0.33 -0.04
C PRO A 126 -0.76 -0.91 -0.45
N ASN A 127 -0.82 -1.31 -1.71
CA ASN A 127 -0.14 -2.49 -2.23
C ASN A 127 1.10 -2.13 -3.08
N CYS A 128 1.64 -3.15 -3.74
CA CYS A 128 2.77 -3.06 -4.66
C CYS A 128 2.56 -2.07 -5.81
N PHE A 129 1.42 -2.13 -6.49
CA PHE A 129 1.12 -1.22 -7.62
C PHE A 129 1.02 0.24 -7.19
N ASN A 130 0.41 0.51 -6.03
CA ASN A 130 0.44 1.87 -5.49
C ASN A 130 1.89 2.33 -5.22
N ALA A 131 2.76 1.47 -4.67
CA ALA A 131 4.17 1.80 -4.47
C ALA A 131 4.84 2.22 -5.79
N ALA A 132 4.65 1.40 -6.82
CA ALA A 132 5.26 1.61 -8.12
C ALA A 132 4.75 2.89 -8.81
N LEU A 133 3.44 3.10 -8.81
CA LEU A 133 2.80 4.26 -9.45
C LEU A 133 3.05 5.56 -8.68
N THR A 134 3.15 5.50 -7.34
CA THR A 134 3.55 6.65 -6.52
C THR A 134 5.00 7.05 -6.80
N ALA A 135 5.92 6.08 -6.85
CA ALA A 135 7.31 6.33 -7.23
C ALA A 135 7.46 6.89 -8.65
N ALA A 136 6.61 6.44 -9.58
CA ALA A 136 6.53 6.97 -10.94
C ALA A 136 5.89 8.36 -11.06
N GLY A 137 5.40 8.95 -9.97
CA GLY A 137 4.81 10.28 -9.96
C GLY A 137 3.35 10.36 -10.40
N LEU A 138 2.67 9.22 -10.57
CA LEU A 138 1.24 9.19 -10.91
C LEU A 138 0.31 9.33 -9.70
N MET A 139 0.84 9.22 -8.49
CA MET A 139 0.11 9.37 -7.23
C MET A 139 0.92 10.20 -6.24
N GLU A 140 0.23 10.98 -5.41
CA GLU A 140 0.87 11.75 -4.34
C GLU A 140 1.17 10.85 -3.13
N PRO A 141 2.31 10.99 -2.44
CA PRO A 141 2.67 10.19 -1.27
C PRO A 141 1.70 10.27 -0.09
N ARG A 142 0.86 11.32 -0.04
CA ARG A 142 -0.18 11.51 0.99
C ARG A 142 -1.55 10.95 0.59
N LYS A 143 -1.73 10.54 -0.67
CA LYS A 143 -2.98 10.04 -1.26
C LYS A 143 -2.88 8.54 -1.53
N LEU A 144 -2.51 7.81 -0.48
CA LEU A 144 -2.23 6.38 -0.53
C LEU A 144 -3.55 5.58 -0.57
N ARG A 145 -3.65 4.62 -1.50
CA ARG A 145 -4.84 3.77 -1.68
C ARG A 145 -4.51 2.50 -2.47
N HIS A 146 -5.35 1.48 -2.36
CA HIS A 146 -5.19 0.26 -3.13
C HIS A 146 -5.32 0.54 -4.64
N VAL A 147 -4.55 -0.23 -5.42
CA VAL A 147 -4.60 -0.22 -6.89
C VAL A 147 -4.68 -1.67 -7.35
N GLY A 148 -5.84 -2.11 -7.81
CA GLY A 148 -6.03 -3.45 -8.35
C GLY A 148 -5.42 -3.59 -9.75
N ASN A 149 -5.23 -4.83 -10.19
CA ASN A 149 -4.63 -5.14 -11.49
C ASN A 149 -5.32 -4.42 -12.68
N PRO A 150 -6.67 -4.37 -12.78
CA PRO A 150 -7.32 -3.66 -13.87
C PRO A 150 -6.98 -2.18 -13.93
N GLU A 151 -6.82 -1.52 -12.77
CA GLU A 151 -6.41 -0.11 -12.73
C GLU A 151 -4.94 0.05 -13.08
N ALA A 152 -4.08 -0.82 -12.56
CA ALA A 152 -2.65 -0.82 -12.91
C ALA A 152 -2.46 -0.98 -14.43
N ASP A 153 -3.12 -1.97 -15.04
CA ASP A 153 -3.06 -2.21 -16.48
C ASP A 153 -3.57 -1.02 -17.30
N GLN A 154 -4.70 -0.43 -16.88
CA GLN A 154 -5.25 0.76 -17.54
C GLN A 154 -4.27 1.94 -17.46
N LEU A 155 -3.68 2.21 -16.30
CA LEU A 155 -2.70 3.29 -16.12
C LEU A 155 -1.39 3.01 -16.88
N LEU A 156 -0.91 1.77 -16.87
CA LEU A 156 0.27 1.35 -17.64
C LEU A 156 0.04 1.55 -19.14
N SER A 157 -1.11 1.13 -19.66
CA SER A 157 -1.46 1.29 -21.08
C SER A 157 -1.57 2.76 -21.50
N MET A 158 -1.93 3.65 -20.57
CA MET A 158 -2.02 5.08 -20.83
C MET A 158 -0.62 5.71 -20.83
N TYR A 159 0.10 5.61 -19.72
CA TYR A 159 1.28 6.45 -19.48
C TYR A 159 2.60 5.78 -19.86
N PHE A 160 2.59 4.48 -20.15
CA PHE A 160 3.79 3.69 -20.38
C PHE A 160 3.71 2.90 -21.69
N LYS A 161 4.87 2.43 -22.16
CA LYS A 161 4.99 1.48 -23.27
C LYS A 161 5.77 0.25 -22.82
N LYS A 162 5.37 -0.93 -23.29
CA LYS A 162 6.13 -2.16 -23.04
C LYS A 162 7.56 -2.03 -23.61
N THR A 163 8.54 -2.51 -22.87
CA THR A 163 9.97 -2.56 -23.26
C THR A 163 10.56 -3.92 -22.90
N PRO A 164 11.62 -4.38 -23.58
CA PRO A 164 12.27 -5.64 -23.21
C PRO A 164 12.83 -5.59 -21.79
N ALA A 165 12.54 -6.62 -20.98
CA ALA A 165 13.04 -6.75 -19.61
C ALA A 165 14.58 -6.88 -19.53
N THR A 166 15.26 -7.18 -20.64
CA THR A 166 16.73 -7.18 -20.75
C THR A 166 17.34 -5.78 -20.86
N SER A 167 16.52 -4.74 -20.97
CA SER A 167 16.95 -3.36 -21.27
C SER A 167 16.43 -2.34 -20.24
N LEU A 168 16.35 -2.75 -18.97
CA LEU A 168 15.81 -1.93 -17.89
C LEU A 168 16.55 -0.59 -17.74
N LYS A 169 15.78 0.46 -17.49
CA LYS A 169 16.29 1.79 -17.17
C LYS A 169 15.61 2.32 -15.92
N PRO A 170 16.30 3.12 -15.10
CA PRO A 170 15.67 3.85 -14.00
C PRO A 170 14.40 4.55 -14.49
N GLY A 171 13.30 4.39 -13.74
CA GLY A 171 11.99 4.91 -14.13
C GLY A 171 11.04 3.91 -14.79
N ASP A 172 11.53 2.73 -15.20
CA ASP A 172 10.65 1.67 -15.67
C ASP A 172 9.80 1.11 -14.50
N VAL A 173 8.52 0.83 -14.76
CA VAL A 173 7.67 0.02 -13.87
C VAL A 173 7.72 -1.42 -14.34
N LEU A 174 7.94 -2.36 -13.43
CA LEU A 174 7.97 -3.78 -13.73
C LEU A 174 6.75 -4.46 -13.12
N VAL A 175 6.15 -5.35 -13.89
CA VAL A 175 5.08 -6.25 -13.46
C VAL A 175 5.64 -7.66 -13.42
N LEU A 176 5.66 -8.25 -12.23
CA LEU A 176 6.28 -9.55 -11.98
C LEU A 176 5.22 -10.66 -11.93
N ASN A 177 5.65 -11.87 -12.28
CA ASN A 177 4.88 -13.12 -12.15
C ASN A 177 3.43 -13.05 -12.68
N GLY A 178 3.23 -12.38 -13.83
CA GLY A 178 1.93 -12.36 -14.52
C GLY A 178 0.90 -11.38 -13.94
N GLY A 179 1.34 -10.31 -13.27
CA GLY A 179 0.43 -9.29 -12.71
C GLY A 179 0.30 -9.36 -11.19
N ASP A 180 1.05 -10.23 -10.54
CA ASP A 180 1.00 -10.44 -9.09
C ASP A 180 1.63 -9.28 -8.31
N HIS A 181 2.72 -8.70 -8.84
CA HIS A 181 3.50 -7.71 -8.09
C HIS A 181 4.04 -6.59 -8.98
N GLY A 182 3.68 -5.35 -8.64
CA GLY A 182 4.19 -4.13 -9.29
C GLY A 182 5.38 -3.54 -8.53
N VAL A 183 6.48 -3.27 -9.23
CA VAL A 183 7.68 -2.65 -8.65
C VAL A 183 8.18 -1.49 -9.53
N TYR A 184 8.81 -0.49 -8.91
CA TYR A 184 9.46 0.60 -9.64
C TYR A 184 10.97 0.36 -9.70
N TYR A 185 11.54 0.33 -10.90
CA TYR A 185 12.97 0.12 -11.07
C TYR A 185 13.74 1.42 -10.82
N LEU A 186 14.51 1.45 -9.74
CA LEU A 186 15.32 2.60 -9.36
C LEU A 186 16.60 2.69 -10.19
N GLY A 187 17.11 1.58 -10.71
CA GLY A 187 18.43 1.50 -11.32
C GLY A 187 19.43 0.72 -10.47
N GLY A 188 20.56 0.34 -11.07
CA GLY A 188 21.60 -0.41 -10.35
C GLY A 188 21.17 -1.78 -9.82
N GLY A 189 20.11 -2.37 -10.40
CA GLY A 189 19.50 -3.60 -9.90
C GLY A 189 18.57 -3.41 -8.70
N LEU A 190 18.32 -2.18 -8.26
CA LEU A 190 17.44 -1.87 -7.14
C LEU A 190 16.02 -1.53 -7.60
N ILE A 191 15.05 -1.88 -6.75
CA ILE A 191 13.64 -1.58 -6.93
C ILE A 191 13.07 -0.89 -5.69
N PHE A 192 12.02 -0.11 -5.89
CA PHE A 192 11.14 0.39 -4.84
C PHE A 192 9.79 -0.34 -4.93
N HIS A 193 9.32 -0.92 -3.83
CA HIS A 193 8.10 -1.72 -3.81
C HIS A 193 7.50 -1.82 -2.41
N LYS A 194 6.32 -2.44 -2.33
CA LYS A 194 5.74 -2.97 -1.10
C LYS A 194 5.29 -4.40 -1.37
N LYS A 195 5.81 -5.39 -0.64
CA LYS A 195 5.60 -6.83 -0.96
C LYS A 195 4.13 -7.26 -0.94
N SER A 196 3.33 -6.64 -0.09
CA SER A 196 1.92 -6.97 0.04
C SER A 196 1.14 -5.78 0.59
N TYR A 197 -0.18 -5.82 0.45
CA TYR A 197 -1.08 -4.83 1.04
C TYR A 197 -1.13 -4.92 2.57
N LEU A 198 -0.63 -6.00 3.19
CA LEU A 198 -0.70 -6.18 4.64
C LEU A 198 0.12 -5.14 5.43
N LYS A 199 -0.29 -4.92 6.68
CA LYS A 199 0.22 -3.87 7.59
C LYS A 199 1.69 -4.01 7.98
N HIS A 200 2.23 -5.23 7.94
CA HIS A 200 3.60 -5.49 8.38
C HIS A 200 4.65 -5.29 7.28
N HIS A 201 4.24 -5.13 6.02
CA HIS A 201 5.16 -4.84 4.94
C HIS A 201 5.26 -3.33 4.77
N LEU A 202 6.49 -2.81 4.76
CA LEU A 202 6.75 -1.40 4.50
C LEU A 202 7.01 -1.16 3.01
N TYR A 203 7.03 0.10 2.62
CA TYR A 203 7.67 0.49 1.37
C TYR A 203 9.18 0.33 1.49
N ARG A 204 9.76 -0.50 0.64
CA ARG A 204 11.15 -0.95 0.76
C ARG A 204 11.90 -0.73 -0.53
N ILE A 205 13.21 -0.60 -0.36
CA ILE A 205 14.18 -0.71 -1.44
C ILE A 205 14.85 -2.06 -1.28
N ALA A 206 14.89 -2.84 -2.35
CA ALA A 206 15.52 -4.14 -2.36
C ALA A 206 16.21 -4.36 -3.72
N LYS A 207 17.03 -5.39 -3.81
CA LYS A 207 17.47 -5.87 -5.12
C LYS A 207 16.31 -6.51 -5.86
N LEU A 208 16.26 -6.34 -7.18
CA LEU A 208 15.18 -6.87 -8.03
C LEU A 208 14.98 -8.37 -7.81
N GLU A 209 16.05 -9.16 -7.81
CA GLU A 209 15.97 -10.62 -7.61
C GLU A 209 15.46 -11.04 -6.23
N LYS A 210 15.40 -10.09 -5.28
CA LYS A 210 14.91 -10.30 -3.92
C LYS A 210 13.53 -9.69 -3.67
N ALA A 211 12.77 -9.34 -4.72
CA ALA A 211 11.47 -8.68 -4.60
C ALA A 211 10.47 -9.42 -3.67
N TYR A 212 10.55 -10.75 -3.59
CA TYR A 212 9.69 -11.59 -2.75
C TYR A 212 10.41 -12.19 -1.52
N TYR A 213 11.70 -11.93 -1.35
CA TYR A 213 12.46 -12.56 -0.26
C TYR A 213 12.11 -11.89 1.07
N PRO A 214 12.00 -12.66 2.17
CA PRO A 214 11.79 -12.08 3.49
C PRO A 214 12.97 -11.17 3.87
N GLU A 215 12.65 -10.01 4.44
CA GLU A 215 13.63 -9.05 4.91
C GLU A 215 13.93 -9.24 6.41
N PRO A 216 15.15 -8.93 6.87
CA PRO A 216 15.45 -8.92 8.30
C PRO A 216 14.51 -7.98 9.05
N ASN A 217 14.01 -8.45 10.19
CA ASN A 217 13.02 -7.78 11.06
C ASN A 217 11.64 -7.57 10.42
N GLU A 218 11.36 -8.18 9.26
CA GLU A 218 10.00 -8.30 8.75
C GLU A 218 9.20 -9.19 9.69
N TRP A 219 8.02 -8.72 10.11
CA TRP A 219 7.12 -9.54 10.91
C TRP A 219 6.71 -10.77 10.10
N LYS A 220 6.77 -11.93 10.74
CA LYS A 220 6.32 -13.19 10.18
C LYS A 220 5.04 -13.61 10.90
N PRO A 221 3.96 -13.96 10.17
CA PRO A 221 2.76 -14.47 10.79
C PRO A 221 3.06 -15.75 11.58
N GLY A 222 2.46 -15.84 12.76
CA GLY A 222 2.49 -17.06 13.56
C GLY A 222 1.60 -18.14 12.95
N PRO A 223 1.63 -19.37 13.52
CA PRO A 223 0.82 -20.50 13.04
C PRO A 223 -0.70 -20.26 13.13
N PHE A 224 -1.14 -19.20 13.80
CA PHE A 224 -2.54 -18.82 13.97
C PHE A 224 -2.94 -17.59 13.13
N ASP A 225 -1.96 -16.93 12.50
CA ASP A 225 -2.19 -15.78 11.63
C ASP A 225 -2.23 -16.32 10.20
N GLY A 226 -3.41 -16.32 9.56
CA GLY A 226 -3.60 -16.86 8.21
C GLY A 226 -2.48 -16.46 7.23
N GLY A 227 -2.08 -17.40 6.37
CA GLY A 227 -0.88 -17.26 5.56
C GLY A 227 -0.92 -16.04 4.62
N SER A 228 -0.07 -15.05 4.87
CA SER A 228 0.29 -14.08 3.82
C SER A 228 1.00 -14.83 2.69
N PRO A 229 0.63 -14.60 1.41
CA PRO A 229 1.24 -15.31 0.28
C PRO A 229 2.75 -15.04 0.11
N PHE A 230 3.29 -13.99 0.74
CA PHE A 230 4.66 -13.52 0.53
C PHE A 230 5.58 -13.64 1.76
N ASN A 231 5.29 -14.56 2.68
CA ASN A 231 6.19 -14.84 3.80
C ASN A 231 7.38 -15.72 3.43
N ASN A 232 7.30 -16.37 2.27
CA ASN A 232 8.32 -17.27 1.74
C ASN A 232 9.04 -16.59 0.58
N ALA A 233 10.30 -16.97 0.38
CA ALA A 233 11.02 -16.54 -0.81
C ALA A 233 10.39 -17.16 -2.06
N GLU A 234 9.98 -16.33 -3.00
CA GLU A 234 9.54 -16.76 -4.33
C GLU A 234 10.49 -16.23 -5.41
N GLU A 235 10.72 -17.04 -6.44
CA GLU A 235 11.51 -16.64 -7.60
C GLU A 235 10.69 -15.82 -8.61
N ILE A 236 11.36 -14.89 -9.29
CA ILE A 236 10.76 -14.15 -10.40
C ILE A 236 10.79 -15.03 -11.65
N ARG A 237 9.63 -15.50 -12.08
CA ARG A 237 9.43 -16.35 -13.26
C ARG A 237 9.14 -15.54 -14.52
N GLN A 238 8.46 -14.41 -14.38
CA GLN A 238 8.11 -13.52 -15.48
C GLN A 238 8.33 -12.06 -15.08
N THR A 239 8.82 -11.27 -16.04
CA THR A 239 8.99 -9.82 -15.86
C THR A 239 8.50 -9.10 -17.11
N GLU A 240 7.51 -8.25 -16.95
CA GLU A 240 7.09 -7.29 -17.97
C GLU A 240 7.56 -5.89 -17.58
N ALA A 241 8.34 -5.25 -18.44
CA ALA A 241 8.86 -3.92 -18.19
C ALA A 241 8.07 -2.86 -18.99
N TRP A 242 7.77 -1.75 -18.32
CA TRP A 242 6.97 -0.66 -18.85
C TRP A 242 7.72 0.66 -18.66
N ARG A 243 8.02 1.35 -19.77
CA ARG A 243 8.77 2.59 -19.78
C ARG A 243 7.85 3.80 -19.88
N PRO A 244 8.02 4.84 -19.05
CA PRO A 244 7.27 6.09 -19.18
C PRO A 244 7.37 6.66 -20.59
N THR A 245 6.23 7.11 -21.13
CA THR A 245 6.17 7.75 -22.46
C THR A 245 6.22 9.27 -22.40
N GLY A 246 5.96 9.86 -21.24
CA GLY A 246 5.70 11.30 -21.10
C GLY A 246 4.32 11.73 -21.60
N ALA A 247 3.43 10.78 -21.92
CA ALA A 247 2.08 11.08 -22.36
C ALA A 247 1.26 11.80 -21.28
N THR A 248 0.41 12.72 -21.73
CA THR A 248 -0.58 13.41 -20.91
C THR A 248 -1.96 13.16 -21.50
N TYR A 249 -2.93 12.79 -20.67
CA TYR A 249 -4.31 12.55 -21.11
C TYR A 249 -5.22 13.65 -20.59
N GLY A 250 -5.96 14.28 -21.49
CA GLY A 250 -7.09 15.14 -21.14
C GLY A 250 -8.36 14.31 -20.95
N TYR A 251 -9.33 14.85 -20.23
CA TYR A 251 -10.58 14.16 -19.90
C TYR A 251 -11.40 13.71 -21.13
N GLY A 252 -11.31 14.44 -22.25
CA GLY A 252 -11.98 14.09 -23.50
C GLY A 252 -13.49 14.37 -23.50
N GLN A 253 -14.20 13.83 -24.50
CA GLN A 253 -15.65 13.91 -24.58
C GLN A 253 -16.31 12.89 -23.63
N ALA A 254 -17.36 13.32 -22.95
CA ALA A 254 -18.19 12.51 -22.07
C ALA A 254 -19.61 13.10 -22.03
N SER A 255 -20.61 12.22 -21.99
CA SER A 255 -22.01 12.60 -21.79
C SER A 255 -22.26 13.18 -20.39
N ALA A 256 -23.41 13.82 -20.19
CA ALA A 256 -23.80 14.34 -18.86
C ALA A 256 -23.88 13.23 -17.81
N ASP A 257 -24.39 12.05 -18.18
CA ASP A 257 -24.46 10.86 -17.32
C ASP A 257 -23.06 10.34 -16.96
N GLU A 258 -22.16 10.21 -17.94
CA GLU A 258 -20.76 9.81 -17.67
C GLU A 258 -20.04 10.81 -16.75
N ASN A 259 -20.27 12.12 -16.96
CA ASN A 259 -19.72 13.15 -16.08
C ASN A 259 -20.24 13.04 -14.64
N ALA A 260 -21.53 12.78 -14.47
CA ALA A 260 -22.10 12.60 -13.14
C ALA A 260 -21.48 11.37 -12.43
N LYS A 261 -21.34 10.25 -13.14
CA LYS A 261 -20.67 9.03 -12.61
C LYS A 261 -19.21 9.30 -12.22
N VAL A 262 -18.45 9.97 -13.08
CA VAL A 262 -17.06 10.35 -12.78
C VAL A 262 -16.99 11.26 -11.55
N ASN A 263 -17.87 12.26 -11.44
CA ASN A 263 -17.90 13.14 -10.27
C ASN A 263 -18.18 12.36 -8.97
N THR A 264 -19.05 11.36 -9.02
CA THR A 264 -19.27 10.46 -7.86
C THR A 264 -18.05 9.60 -7.55
N ILE A 265 -17.31 9.11 -8.55
CA ILE A 265 -16.05 8.37 -8.35
C ILE A 265 -14.98 9.30 -7.76
N LEU A 266 -14.90 10.55 -8.19
CA LEU A 266 -14.00 11.56 -7.63
C LEU A 266 -14.36 11.87 -6.18
N PHE A 267 -15.65 12.03 -5.88
CA PHE A 267 -16.11 12.18 -4.50
C PHE A 267 -15.67 10.99 -3.64
N LEU A 268 -15.90 9.75 -4.08
CA LEU A 268 -15.42 8.55 -3.37
C LEU A 268 -13.90 8.54 -3.21
N THR A 269 -13.15 8.95 -4.25
CA THR A 269 -11.69 9.06 -4.23
C THR A 269 -11.24 9.97 -3.09
N GLU A 270 -11.80 11.18 -3.01
CA GLU A 270 -11.44 12.13 -1.96
C GLU A 270 -11.74 11.60 -0.56
N GLN A 271 -12.88 10.91 -0.39
CA GLN A 271 -13.27 10.37 0.91
C GLN A 271 -12.37 9.23 1.34
N ILE A 272 -11.99 8.34 0.41
CA ILE A 272 -11.04 7.25 0.64
C ILE A 272 -9.64 7.78 0.96
N GLU A 273 -9.13 8.73 0.16
CA GLU A 273 -7.80 9.31 0.34
C GLU A 273 -7.69 10.07 1.67
N LYS A 274 -8.78 10.71 2.15
CA LYS A 274 -8.81 11.34 3.49
C LYS A 274 -8.62 10.36 4.65
N GLN A 275 -8.91 9.07 4.46
CA GLN A 275 -8.71 8.07 5.50
C GLN A 275 -7.27 7.53 5.52
N ALA A 276 -6.45 7.81 4.51
CA ALA A 276 -5.07 7.35 4.48
C ALA A 276 -4.25 7.98 5.62
N PRO A 277 -3.26 7.27 6.18
CA PRO A 277 -2.92 5.86 5.94
C PRO A 277 -3.67 4.86 6.84
N ASN A 278 -4.63 5.33 7.64
CA ASN A 278 -5.32 4.51 8.63
C ASN A 278 -6.46 3.67 8.03
N TRP A 279 -6.99 4.08 6.87
CA TRP A 279 -8.13 3.51 6.12
C TRP A 279 -9.29 2.97 6.95
N ALA A 280 -9.69 3.63 8.03
CA ALA A 280 -10.81 3.24 8.90
C ALA A 280 -12.19 3.35 8.21
N PHE A 281 -12.38 2.63 7.11
CA PHE A 281 -13.49 2.76 6.17
C PHE A 281 -14.80 2.34 6.80
N ALA A 282 -14.82 1.21 7.51
CA ALA A 282 -16.05 0.74 8.10
C ALA A 282 -16.60 1.73 9.14
N LYS A 283 -15.73 2.40 9.90
CA LYS A 283 -16.15 3.43 10.87
C LYS A 283 -16.72 4.68 10.21
N ASN A 284 -16.07 5.17 9.16
CA ASN A 284 -16.35 6.50 8.60
C ASN A 284 -17.28 6.47 7.38
N MET A 285 -17.18 5.41 6.59
CA MET A 285 -17.91 5.21 5.33
C MET A 285 -18.94 4.07 5.45
N GLY A 286 -18.85 3.20 6.44
CA GLY A 286 -19.83 2.13 6.69
C GLY A 286 -19.76 0.96 5.73
N TYR A 287 -20.30 -0.18 6.15
CA TYR A 287 -20.39 -1.39 5.30
C TYR A 287 -21.29 -1.17 4.07
N PHE A 288 -22.26 -0.25 4.14
CA PHE A 288 -23.09 0.09 2.97
C PHE A 288 -22.26 0.61 1.80
N THR A 289 -21.14 1.28 2.05
CA THR A 289 -20.29 1.84 0.98
C THR A 289 -19.62 0.73 0.18
N GLU A 290 -19.15 -0.33 0.85
CA GLU A 290 -18.60 -1.51 0.17
C GLU A 290 -19.65 -2.14 -0.75
N ARG A 291 -20.82 -2.48 -0.19
CA ARG A 291 -21.94 -3.03 -0.96
C ARG A 291 -22.35 -2.12 -2.11
N LEU A 292 -22.39 -0.81 -1.89
CA LEU A 292 -22.73 0.15 -2.92
C LEU A 292 -21.68 0.14 -4.04
N MET A 293 -20.38 0.15 -3.73
CA MET A 293 -19.33 0.11 -4.74
C MET A 293 -19.37 -1.18 -5.58
N GLU A 294 -19.65 -2.34 -4.98
CA GLU A 294 -19.90 -3.59 -5.73
C GLU A 294 -21.04 -3.40 -6.77
N ASN A 295 -22.18 -2.87 -6.32
CA ASN A 295 -23.33 -2.60 -7.19
C ASN A 295 -23.03 -1.55 -8.29
N LEU A 296 -22.22 -0.53 -7.97
CA LEU A 296 -21.85 0.52 -8.93
C LEU A 296 -20.87 0.00 -9.98
N VAL A 297 -19.90 -0.85 -9.61
CA VAL A 297 -18.98 -1.48 -10.57
C VAL A 297 -19.77 -2.31 -11.59
N ASP A 298 -20.70 -3.14 -11.14
CA ASP A 298 -21.56 -3.92 -12.04
C ASP A 298 -22.46 -3.00 -12.91
N GLY A 299 -23.19 -2.10 -12.25
CA GLY A 299 -24.16 -1.21 -12.90
C GLY A 299 -23.55 -0.18 -13.84
N TRP A 300 -22.26 0.17 -13.70
CA TRP A 300 -21.55 1.13 -14.55
C TRP A 300 -20.52 0.48 -15.47
N SER A 301 -20.58 -0.84 -15.69
CA SER A 301 -19.64 -1.59 -16.53
C SER A 301 -19.48 -1.07 -17.97
N ALA A 302 -20.47 -0.35 -18.51
CA ALA A 302 -20.35 0.36 -19.80
C ALA A 302 -19.22 1.41 -19.80
N LEU A 303 -18.97 2.09 -18.66
CA LEU A 303 -17.88 3.06 -18.52
C LEU A 303 -16.51 2.38 -18.69
N GLY A 304 -16.36 1.15 -18.19
CA GLY A 304 -15.17 0.32 -18.39
C GLY A 304 -14.92 -0.10 -19.84
N LYS A 305 -15.93 -0.03 -20.70
CA LYS A 305 -15.86 -0.32 -22.14
C LYS A 305 -15.81 0.95 -23.01
N SER A 306 -15.79 2.13 -22.39
CA SER A 306 -15.75 3.40 -23.11
C SER A 306 -14.51 3.47 -24.02
N PRO A 307 -14.60 4.02 -25.24
CA PRO A 307 -13.42 4.28 -26.07
C PRO A 307 -12.49 5.33 -25.42
N ASN A 308 -13.02 6.17 -24.54
CA ASN A 308 -12.25 7.17 -23.81
C ASN A 308 -11.40 6.50 -22.68
N PRO A 309 -10.06 6.50 -22.77
CA PRO A 309 -9.19 5.86 -21.79
C PRO A 309 -9.28 6.49 -20.39
N VAL A 310 -9.63 7.78 -20.29
CA VAL A 310 -9.76 8.46 -19.00
C VAL A 310 -11.02 7.99 -18.27
N LEU A 311 -12.14 7.80 -18.99
CA LEU A 311 -13.35 7.22 -18.42
C LEU A 311 -13.12 5.79 -17.94
N ARG A 312 -12.39 4.98 -18.73
CA ARG A 312 -11.98 3.63 -18.29
C ARG A 312 -11.13 3.68 -17.02
N ALA A 313 -10.20 4.63 -16.91
CA ALA A 313 -9.35 4.78 -15.72
C ALA A 313 -10.17 5.10 -14.45
N TYR A 314 -11.20 5.93 -14.55
CA TYR A 314 -12.11 6.19 -13.43
C TYR A 314 -12.90 4.93 -13.05
N TYR A 315 -13.41 4.19 -14.04
CA TYR A 315 -14.10 2.93 -13.78
C TYR A 315 -13.20 1.91 -13.06
N THR A 316 -11.97 1.70 -13.55
CA THR A 316 -11.03 0.75 -12.92
C THR A 316 -10.62 1.20 -11.51
N ARG A 317 -10.58 2.52 -11.26
CA ARG A 317 -10.36 3.07 -9.92
C ARG A 317 -11.51 2.72 -8.96
N LEU A 318 -12.76 2.82 -9.42
CA LEU A 318 -13.92 2.41 -8.63
C LEU A 318 -13.83 0.92 -8.26
N ALA A 319 -13.40 0.06 -9.19
CA ALA A 319 -13.16 -1.35 -8.91
C ALA A 319 -12.07 -1.56 -7.84
N SER A 320 -10.97 -0.80 -7.91
CA SER A 320 -9.93 -0.84 -6.86
C SER A 320 -10.44 -0.38 -5.49
N PHE A 321 -11.37 0.58 -5.43
CA PHE A 321 -11.97 1.04 -4.17
C PHE A 321 -12.86 -0.02 -3.52
N ARG A 322 -13.66 -0.72 -4.32
CA ARG A 322 -14.41 -1.89 -3.87
C ARG A 322 -13.47 -2.93 -3.25
N ASP A 323 -12.38 -3.27 -3.94
CA ASP A 323 -11.40 -4.25 -3.42
C ASP A 323 -10.74 -3.77 -2.13
N GLN A 324 -10.43 -2.47 -2.04
CA GLN A 324 -9.88 -1.86 -0.83
C GLN A 324 -10.84 -1.92 0.35
N ALA A 325 -12.13 -1.65 0.11
CA ALA A 325 -13.15 -1.69 1.15
C ALA A 325 -13.28 -3.11 1.73
N ASN A 326 -13.32 -4.12 0.87
CA ASN A 326 -13.31 -5.52 1.28
C ASN A 326 -12.08 -5.86 2.13
N GLN A 327 -10.88 -5.49 1.67
CA GLN A 327 -9.64 -5.72 2.42
C GLN A 327 -9.63 -4.99 3.77
N SER A 328 -10.10 -3.73 3.85
CA SER A 328 -10.17 -2.97 5.10
C SER A 328 -11.12 -3.64 6.09
N ILE A 329 -12.29 -4.10 5.66
CA ILE A 329 -13.24 -4.81 6.53
C ILE A 329 -12.63 -6.09 7.09
N GLU A 330 -12.01 -6.91 6.25
CA GLU A 330 -11.36 -8.15 6.67
C GLU A 330 -10.24 -7.89 7.69
N THR A 331 -9.46 -6.83 7.48
CA THR A 331 -8.28 -6.53 8.30
C THR A 331 -8.58 -5.74 9.57
N GLU A 332 -9.67 -4.96 9.61
CA GLU A 332 -10.04 -4.11 10.76
C GLU A 332 -11.12 -4.73 11.63
N LEU A 333 -12.14 -5.31 11.00
CA LEU A 333 -13.34 -5.75 11.72
C LEU A 333 -13.39 -7.26 11.87
N LEU A 334 -12.93 -8.00 10.86
CA LEU A 334 -13.07 -9.46 10.81
C LEU A 334 -11.73 -10.19 10.94
N SER A 335 -10.76 -9.56 11.59
CA SER A 335 -9.36 -10.01 11.63
C SER A 335 -9.09 -11.19 12.59
N SER A 336 -10.11 -11.73 13.26
CA SER A 336 -9.98 -12.83 14.21
C SER A 336 -11.06 -13.89 14.03
N PRO A 337 -10.82 -15.17 14.40
CA PRO A 337 -11.85 -16.21 14.30
C PRO A 337 -13.13 -15.88 15.07
N HIS A 338 -13.01 -15.21 16.22
CA HIS A 338 -14.16 -14.74 16.98
C HIS A 338 -14.97 -13.69 16.21
N ALA A 339 -14.29 -12.71 15.62
CA ALA A 339 -14.94 -11.68 14.83
C ALA A 339 -15.58 -12.25 13.56
N GLN A 340 -14.93 -13.22 12.90
CA GLN A 340 -15.48 -13.93 11.76
C GLN A 340 -16.74 -14.73 12.14
N GLY A 341 -16.74 -15.40 13.30
CA GLY A 341 -17.92 -16.09 13.83
C GLY A 341 -19.10 -15.17 14.17
N ASN A 342 -18.84 -13.87 14.38
CA ASN A 342 -19.83 -12.84 14.69
C ASN A 342 -19.97 -11.78 13.59
N ALA A 343 -19.51 -12.08 12.37
CA ALA A 343 -19.37 -11.08 11.30
C ALA A 343 -20.68 -10.34 11.01
N TYR A 344 -21.81 -11.05 11.01
CA TYR A 344 -23.11 -10.43 10.76
C TYR A 344 -23.43 -9.28 11.72
N GLU A 345 -23.31 -9.50 13.04
CA GLU A 345 -23.61 -8.49 14.05
C GLU A 345 -22.61 -7.32 14.01
N ILE A 346 -21.33 -7.62 13.76
CA ILE A 346 -20.29 -6.59 13.64
C ILE A 346 -20.56 -5.68 12.44
N LEU A 347 -20.81 -6.26 11.26
CA LEU A 347 -21.07 -5.52 10.03
C LEU A 347 -22.37 -4.74 10.10
N LYS A 348 -23.41 -5.31 10.72
CA LYS A 348 -24.67 -4.61 10.98
C LYS A 348 -24.48 -3.39 11.90
N GLY A 349 -23.62 -3.51 12.91
CA GLY A 349 -23.25 -2.40 13.80
C GLY A 349 -22.58 -1.21 13.10
N VAL A 350 -21.95 -1.43 11.95
CA VAL A 350 -21.29 -0.39 11.13
C VAL A 350 -21.97 -0.17 9.78
N TRP A 351 -23.23 -0.61 9.62
CA TRP A 351 -23.91 -0.65 8.33
C TRP A 351 -23.93 0.70 7.60
N LEU A 352 -24.66 1.67 8.16
CA LEU A 352 -24.94 2.95 7.50
C LEU A 352 -24.65 4.11 8.47
N PRO A 353 -23.51 4.80 8.36
CA PRO A 353 -23.27 6.02 9.11
C PRO A 353 -24.24 7.11 8.63
N ARG A 354 -24.89 7.81 9.56
CA ARG A 354 -25.80 8.93 9.28
C ARG A 354 -25.05 10.26 9.39
N ASN A 355 -24.24 10.57 8.37
CA ASN A 355 -23.36 11.73 8.34
C ASN A 355 -23.39 12.43 6.97
N ASP A 356 -22.63 13.51 6.83
CA ASP A 356 -22.61 14.31 5.59
C ASP A 356 -22.07 13.52 4.39
N TYR A 357 -21.20 12.53 4.64
CA TYR A 357 -20.69 11.65 3.62
C TYR A 357 -21.82 10.81 2.97
N SER A 358 -22.61 10.09 3.78
CA SER A 358 -23.67 9.23 3.25
C SER A 358 -24.79 10.03 2.60
N ARG A 359 -25.14 11.20 3.15
CA ARG A 359 -26.09 12.15 2.52
C ARG A 359 -25.62 12.62 1.16
N SER A 360 -24.35 13.04 1.07
CA SER A 360 -23.77 13.55 -0.18
C SER A 360 -23.69 12.47 -1.25
N LEU A 361 -23.30 11.25 -0.87
CA LEU A 361 -23.22 10.12 -1.80
C LEU A 361 -24.60 9.72 -2.33
N VAL A 362 -25.58 9.56 -1.43
CA VAL A 362 -26.95 9.20 -1.81
C VAL A 362 -27.58 10.31 -2.66
N SER A 363 -27.38 11.58 -2.34
CA SER A 363 -27.88 12.71 -3.13
C SER A 363 -27.36 12.70 -4.57
N GLN A 364 -26.05 12.48 -4.76
CA GLN A 364 -25.46 12.37 -6.10
C GLN A 364 -26.04 11.20 -6.89
N LEU A 365 -26.21 10.05 -6.24
CA LEU A 365 -26.75 8.87 -6.89
C LEU A 365 -28.23 9.02 -7.25
N LEU A 366 -29.04 9.65 -6.38
CA LEU A 366 -30.43 9.99 -6.70
C LEU A 366 -30.50 10.84 -7.98
N ALA A 367 -29.66 11.86 -8.09
CA ALA A 367 -29.60 12.70 -9.30
C ALA A 367 -29.21 11.89 -10.55
N ILE A 368 -28.22 10.98 -10.45
CA ILE A 368 -27.81 10.10 -11.57
C ILE A 368 -28.99 9.22 -12.03
N TYR A 369 -29.81 8.73 -11.11
CA TYR A 369 -30.97 7.88 -11.43
C TYR A 369 -32.27 8.65 -11.64
N GLY A 370 -32.21 9.98 -11.82
CA GLY A 370 -33.36 10.82 -12.13
C GLY A 370 -34.39 10.92 -11.00
N LYS A 371 -33.94 10.79 -9.74
CA LYS A 371 -34.77 10.86 -8.53
C LYS A 371 -34.67 12.21 -7.85
N ASP A 372 -35.68 12.56 -7.05
CA ASP A 372 -35.70 13.83 -6.32
C ASP A 372 -34.62 13.86 -5.23
N PRO A 373 -33.64 14.80 -5.27
CA PRO A 373 -32.65 14.96 -4.22
C PRO A 373 -33.23 15.32 -2.84
N ALA A 374 -34.46 15.82 -2.76
CA ALA A 374 -35.13 16.03 -1.47
C ALA A 374 -35.46 14.71 -0.75
N GLY A 375 -35.50 13.59 -1.48
CA GLY A 375 -35.76 12.25 -0.96
C GLY A 375 -34.58 11.57 -0.24
N VAL A 376 -33.45 12.27 -0.01
CA VAL A 376 -32.23 11.69 0.58
C VAL A 376 -32.47 11.00 1.91
N GLU A 377 -33.15 11.65 2.87
CA GLU A 377 -33.34 11.06 4.21
C GLU A 377 -34.26 9.83 4.17
N LYS A 378 -35.36 9.89 3.40
CA LYS A 378 -36.25 8.74 3.17
C LYS A 378 -35.51 7.57 2.53
N THR A 379 -34.61 7.85 1.59
CA THR A 379 -33.78 6.83 0.93
C THR A 379 -32.78 6.22 1.89
N LEU A 380 -32.11 7.03 2.72
CA LEU A 380 -31.22 6.55 3.77
C LEU A 380 -31.96 5.70 4.81
N ASP A 381 -33.22 6.02 5.15
CA ASP A 381 -34.08 5.19 6.00
C ASP A 381 -34.36 3.82 5.37
N ALA A 382 -34.70 3.80 4.08
CA ALA A 382 -34.90 2.55 3.36
C ALA A 382 -33.63 1.68 3.29
N ILE A 383 -32.46 2.28 3.06
CA ILE A 383 -31.16 1.59 3.09
C ILE A 383 -30.88 1.07 4.50
N GLY A 384 -31.07 1.91 5.52
CA GLY A 384 -30.83 1.54 6.92
C GLY A 384 -31.69 0.37 7.39
N ALA A 385 -32.93 0.28 6.90
CA ALA A 385 -33.86 -0.82 7.24
C ALA A 385 -33.54 -2.15 6.53
N LYS A 386 -32.71 -2.15 5.48
CA LYS A 386 -32.42 -3.33 4.65
C LYS A 386 -30.93 -3.63 4.57
N PHE A 387 -30.35 -4.08 5.68
CA PHE A 387 -28.94 -4.51 5.77
C PHE A 387 -28.55 -5.56 4.72
N GLU A 388 -29.43 -6.53 4.45
CA GLU A 388 -29.15 -7.64 3.51
C GLU A 388 -29.49 -7.29 2.06
N GLY A 389 -30.08 -6.13 1.81
CA GLY A 389 -30.50 -5.68 0.48
C GLY A 389 -29.41 -4.87 -0.24
N SER A 390 -29.66 -4.59 -1.52
CA SER A 390 -28.81 -3.68 -2.30
C SER A 390 -29.11 -2.21 -1.95
N PRO A 391 -28.13 -1.41 -1.48
CA PRO A 391 -28.33 0.03 -1.32
C PRO A 391 -28.71 0.72 -2.63
N LEU A 392 -28.15 0.24 -3.76
CA LEU A 392 -28.41 0.81 -5.07
C LEU A 392 -29.87 0.61 -5.52
N GLU A 393 -30.48 -0.53 -5.18
CA GLU A 393 -31.90 -0.77 -5.47
C GLU A 393 -32.80 0.21 -4.71
N GLN A 394 -32.48 0.52 -3.45
CA GLN A 394 -33.27 1.50 -2.69
C GLN A 394 -33.16 2.90 -3.29
N ILE A 395 -31.98 3.27 -3.80
CA ILE A 395 -31.78 4.54 -4.52
C ILE A 395 -32.60 4.57 -5.82
N LYS A 396 -32.55 3.51 -6.62
CA LYS A 396 -33.31 3.41 -7.88
C LYS A 396 -34.83 3.36 -7.66
N ALA A 397 -35.28 2.88 -6.51
CA ALA A 397 -36.68 2.81 -6.12
C ALA A 397 -37.18 4.06 -5.37
N ALA A 398 -36.33 5.07 -5.16
CA ALA A 398 -36.76 6.31 -4.52
C ALA A 398 -37.84 7.01 -5.36
N ASP A 399 -38.87 7.52 -4.69
CA ASP A 399 -39.98 8.29 -5.27
C ASP A 399 -39.80 9.77 -5.00
#